data_AF-A0A923D2Q9-F1
#
_entry.id   AF-A0A923D2Q9-F1
#
_cell.length_a   1.000
_cell.length_b   1.000
_cell.length_c   1.000
_cell.angle_alpha   90.00
_cell.angle_beta   90.00
_cell.angle_gamma   90.00
#
_symmetry.space_group_name_H-M   'P 1'
#
loop_
_entity.id
_entity.type
_entity.pdbx_description
1 polymer ?
#
loop_
_entity_poly.entity_id
_entity_poly.type
_entity_poly.pdbx_seq_one_letter_code
_entity_poly.pdbx_strand_id
1 'polypeptide(L)'
;MDYKILFSILGGLGLFIYGIYLLSDSMQKLSLGLLKILIAKITTNRVSSMLVGAGFTAVIQSSSATTVLLIGFINAGLISLAAALPVVFGANIGTTVTAQLMAFKLTDLALVFVF
;
A
#
# COMPACT_ATOMS: atom_id res chain seq x y z
N MET A 1 26.99 20.18 -8.13
CA MET A 1 26.21 19.00 -7.74
C MET A 1 27.14 17.80 -7.85
N ASP A 2 27.49 17.17 -6.73
CA ASP A 2 28.49 16.11 -6.70
C ASP A 2 28.11 14.93 -7.62
N TYR A 3 29.02 14.51 -8.49
CA TYR A 3 28.82 13.40 -9.43
C TYR A 3 28.39 12.11 -8.72
N LYS A 4 28.84 11.93 -7.47
CA LYS A 4 28.43 10.83 -6.58
C LYS A 4 26.93 10.79 -6.33
N ILE A 5 26.30 11.95 -6.09
CA ILE A 5 24.86 12.06 -5.85
C ILE A 5 24.10 11.66 -7.12
N LEU A 6 24.56 12.09 -8.29
CA LEU A 6 23.95 11.73 -9.57
C LEU A 6 23.98 10.21 -9.80
N PHE A 7 25.13 9.56 -9.58
CA PHE A 7 25.26 8.11 -9.69
C PHE A 7 24.40 7.35 -8.66
N SER A 8 24.32 7.84 -7.41
CA SER A 8 23.47 7.25 -6.38
C SER A 8 21.98 7.33 -6.73
N ILE A 9 21.52 8.47 -7.26
CA ILE A 9 20.13 8.64 -7.69
C ILE A 9 19.82 7.73 -8.88
N LEU A 10 20.69 7.68 -9.88
CA LEU A 10 20.50 6.82 -11.06
C LEU A 10 20.51 5.33 -10.70
N GLY A 11 21.43 4.91 -9.83
CA GLY A 11 21.49 3.52 -9.34
C GLY A 11 20.27 3.14 -8.51
N GLY A 12 19.86 4.02 -7.58
CA GLY A 12 18.66 3.81 -6.76
C GLY A 12 17.38 3.76 -7.59
N LEU A 13 17.24 4.65 -8.57
CA LEU A 13 16.10 4.66 -9.48
C LEU A 13 16.07 3.41 -10.37
N GLY A 14 17.23 2.97 -10.88
CA GLY A 14 17.34 1.74 -11.67
C GLY A 14 16.89 0.50 -10.87
N LEU A 15 17.36 0.36 -9.63
CA LEU A 15 16.94 -0.72 -8.74
C LEU A 15 15.44 -0.63 -8.40
N PHE A 16 14.92 0.57 -8.18
CA PHE A 16 13.50 0.79 -7.90
C PHE A 16 12.61 0.37 -9.07
N ILE A 17 12.94 0.81 -10.29
CA ILE A 17 12.19 0.42 -11.50
C ILE A 17 12.30 -1.09 -11.75
N TYR A 18 13.47 -1.69 -11.55
CA TYR A 18 13.64 -3.14 -11.68
C TYR A 18 12.82 -3.92 -10.64
N GLY A 19 12.72 -3.41 -9.40
CA GLY A 19 11.83 -3.97 -8.38
C GLY A 19 10.36 -3.92 -8.79
N ILE A 20 9.90 -2.81 -9.39
CA ILE A 20 8.54 -2.70 -9.94
C ILE A 20 8.31 -3.70 -11.07
N TYR A 21 9.30 -3.88 -11.96
CA TYR A 21 9.23 -4.88 -13.03
C TYR A 21 9.06 -6.30 -12.47
N LEU A 22 9.91 -6.71 -11.53
CA LEU A 22 9.84 -8.02 -10.88
C LEU A 22 8.51 -8.23 -10.16
N LEU A 23 7.99 -7.21 -9.48
CA LEU A 23 6.71 -7.26 -8.80
C LEU A 23 5.57 -7.47 -9.81
N SER A 24 5.55 -6.72 -10.91
CA SER A 24 4.55 -6.86 -11.97
C SER A 24 4.60 -8.26 -12.60
N ASP A 25 5.78 -8.77 -12.95
CA ASP A 25 5.98 -10.10 -13.53
C ASP A 25 5.52 -11.22 -12.57
N SER A 26 5.89 -11.10 -11.29
CA SER A 26 5.47 -12.05 -10.25
C SER A 26 3.96 -12.04 -10.03
N MET A 27 3.32 -10.88 -10.09
CA MET A 27 1.85 -10.77 -9.96
C MET A 27 1.11 -11.30 -11.18
N GLN A 28 1.67 -11.17 -12.38
CA GLN A 28 1.12 -11.82 -13.58
C GLN A 28 1.22 -13.34 -13.46
N LYS A 29 2.33 -13.88 -12.97
CA LYS A 29 2.52 -15.32 -12.70
C LYS A 29 1.63 -15.84 -11.57
N LEU A 30 1.37 -15.02 -10.55
CA LEU A 30 0.49 -15.35 -9.42
C LEU A 30 -1.00 -15.25 -9.76
N SER A 31 -1.38 -14.79 -10.97
CA SER A 31 -2.76 -14.54 -11.39
C SER A 31 -3.64 -15.80 -11.57
N LEU A 32 -3.32 -16.88 -10.87
CA LEU A 32 -4.23 -17.99 -10.57
C LEU A 32 -5.47 -17.42 -9.85
N GLY A 33 -6.66 -17.76 -10.36
CA GLY A 33 -7.92 -17.03 -10.19
C GLY A 33 -8.36 -16.58 -8.79
N LEU A 34 -7.81 -17.15 -7.71
CA LEU A 34 -8.09 -16.75 -6.32
C LEU A 34 -7.71 -15.29 -6.03
N LEU A 35 -6.54 -14.83 -6.51
CA LEU A 35 -6.09 -13.46 -6.25
C LEU A 35 -6.97 -12.43 -6.97
N LYS A 36 -7.37 -12.73 -8.21
CA LYS A 36 -8.35 -11.92 -8.97
C LYS A 36 -9.67 -11.79 -8.24
N ILE A 37 -10.19 -12.89 -7.69
CA ILE A 37 -11.47 -12.89 -6.95
C ILE A 37 -11.35 -12.06 -5.67
N LEU A 38 -10.27 -12.22 -4.91
CA LEU A 38 -10.04 -11.46 -3.68
C LEU A 38 -9.99 -9.95 -3.96
N ILE A 39 -9.18 -9.57 -4.95
CA ILE A 39 -9.01 -8.18 -5.36
C ILE A 39 -10.31 -7.59 -5.92
N ALA A 40 -11.05 -8.34 -6.74
CA ALA A 40 -12.33 -7.90 -7.29
C ALA A 40 -13.36 -7.67 -6.17
N LYS A 41 -13.42 -8.57 -5.17
CA LYS A 41 -14.33 -8.43 -4.03
C LYS A 41 -14.01 -7.19 -3.21
N ILE A 42 -12.72 -6.93 -2.98
CA ILE A 42 -12.21 -5.78 -2.21
C ILE A 42 -12.45 -4.45 -2.96
N THR A 43 -12.37 -4.45 -4.29
CA THR A 43 -12.45 -3.23 -5.12
C THR A 43 -13.86 -2.88 -5.63
N THR A 44 -14.90 -3.61 -5.20
CA THR A 44 -16.29 -3.44 -5.68
C THR A 44 -16.92 -2.09 -5.34
N ASN A 45 -16.60 -1.48 -4.19
CA ASN A 45 -17.19 -0.21 -3.75
C ASN A 45 -16.10 0.75 -3.29
N ARG A 46 -16.14 2.01 -3.76
CA ARG A 46 -15.18 3.08 -3.41
C ARG A 46 -14.93 3.20 -1.90
N VAL A 47 -15.99 3.13 -1.09
CA VAL A 47 -15.87 3.26 0.38
C VAL A 47 -15.17 2.03 0.97
N SER A 48 -15.57 0.83 0.54
CA SER A 48 -14.94 -0.43 0.98
C SER A 48 -13.47 -0.47 0.59
N SER A 49 -13.15 -0.11 -0.66
CA SER A 49 -11.77 0.00 -1.16
C SER A 49 -10.92 0.94 -0.32
N MET A 50 -11.49 2.09 0.08
CA MET A 50 -10.81 3.06 0.95
C MET A 50 -10.55 2.49 2.35
N LEU A 51 -11.55 1.83 2.96
CA LEU A 51 -11.38 1.21 4.28
C LEU A 51 -10.36 0.08 4.25
N VAL A 52 -10.34 -0.72 3.19
CA VAL A 52 -9.33 -1.77 3.03
C VAL A 52 -7.94 -1.18 2.85
N GLY A 53 -7.79 -0.12 2.05
CA GLY A 53 -6.52 0.60 1.93
C GLY A 53 -6.04 1.15 3.28
N ALA A 54 -6.94 1.76 4.05
CA ALA A 54 -6.63 2.30 5.37
C ALA A 54 -6.22 1.20 6.35
N GLY A 55 -6.97 0.10 6.42
CA GLY A 55 -6.65 -1.03 7.30
C GLY A 55 -5.35 -1.72 6.91
N PHE A 56 -5.15 -1.99 5.62
CA PHE A 56 -3.92 -2.61 5.12
C PHE A 56 -2.70 -1.75 5.43
N THR A 57 -2.76 -0.45 5.16
CA THR A 57 -1.65 0.46 5.48
C THR A 57 -1.48 0.70 6.98
N ALA A 58 -2.54 0.67 7.79
CA ALA A 58 -2.38 0.73 9.25
C ALA A 58 -1.60 -0.48 9.80
N VAL A 59 -1.81 -1.68 9.22
CA VAL A 59 -1.09 -2.91 9.60
C VAL A 59 0.34 -2.91 9.05
N ILE A 60 0.51 -2.64 7.76
CA ILE A 60 1.80 -2.70 7.07
C ILE A 60 2.66 -1.45 7.33
N GLN A 61 2.05 -0.36 7.79
CA GLN A 61 2.64 0.96 8.07
C GLN A 61 3.40 1.62 6.91
N SER A 62 3.16 1.18 5.67
CA SER A 62 3.82 1.72 4.49
C SER A 62 2.82 2.00 3.37
N SER A 63 2.42 3.28 3.25
CA SER A 63 1.59 3.74 2.12
C SER A 63 2.35 3.70 0.79
N SER A 64 3.67 3.91 0.82
CA SER A 64 4.53 3.80 -0.36
C SER A 64 4.56 2.37 -0.91
N ALA A 65 4.72 1.37 -0.04
CA ALA A 65 4.68 -0.04 -0.46
C ALA A 65 3.29 -0.42 -1.01
N THR A 66 2.22 0.06 -0.36
CA THR A 66 0.83 -0.15 -0.81
C THR A 66 0.61 0.42 -2.21
N THR A 67 1.11 1.63 -2.47
CA THR A 67 0.99 2.30 -3.78
C THR A 67 1.77 1.56 -4.86
N VAL A 68 3.01 1.14 -4.58
CA VAL A 68 3.83 0.35 -5.52
C VAL A 68 3.16 -0.96 -5.90
N LEU A 69 2.53 -1.63 -4.93
CA LEU A 69 1.79 -2.87 -5.15
C LEU A 69 0.53 -2.67 -6.00
N LEU A 70 -0.23 -1.59 -5.77
CA LEU A 70 -1.37 -1.23 -6.63
C LEU A 70 -0.94 -0.91 -8.06
N ILE A 71 0.19 -0.23 -8.25
CA ILE A 71 0.77 0.00 -9.59
C ILE A 71 1.12 -1.33 -10.26
N GLY A 72 1.68 -2.29 -9.51
CA GLY A 72 1.91 -3.66 -9.99
C GLY A 72 0.62 -4.35 -10.44
N PHE A 73 -0.47 -4.22 -9.68
CA PHE A 73 -1.78 -4.78 -10.06
C PHE A 73 -2.40 -4.11 -11.29
N ILE A 74 -2.23 -2.80 -11.44
CA ILE A 74 -2.69 -2.07 -12.63
C ILE A 74 -1.92 -2.54 -13.87
N ASN A 75 -0.59 -2.63 -13.77
CA ASN A 75 0.26 -3.09 -14.88
C ASN A 75 0.00 -4.56 -15.25
N ALA A 76 -0.38 -5.40 -14.29
CA ALA A 76 -0.81 -6.77 -14.52
C ALA A 76 -2.26 -6.90 -15.03
N GLY A 77 -2.99 -5.79 -15.19
CA GLY A 77 -4.39 -5.80 -15.64
C GLY A 77 -5.36 -6.42 -14.63
N LEU A 78 -4.97 -6.51 -13.36
CA LEU A 78 -5.79 -7.10 -12.29
C LEU A 78 -6.84 -6.10 -11.77
N ILE A 79 -6.51 -4.81 -11.75
CA ILE A 79 -7.41 -3.72 -11.35
C ILE A 79 -7.28 -2.54 -12.30
N SER A 80 -8.35 -1.76 -12.42
CA SER A 80 -8.29 -0.47 -13.11
C SER A 80 -7.71 0.62 -12.19
N LEU A 81 -7.13 1.65 -12.80
CA LEU A 81 -6.66 2.84 -12.07
C LEU A 81 -7.79 3.47 -11.23
N ALA A 82 -9.00 3.52 -11.77
CA ALA A 82 -10.18 4.05 -11.08
C ALA A 82 -10.55 3.23 -9.83
N ALA A 83 -10.35 1.91 -9.86
CA ALA A 83 -10.57 1.03 -8.71
C ALA A 83 -9.43 1.10 -7.68
N ALA A 84 -8.20 1.40 -8.12
CA ALA A 84 -7.04 1.57 -7.24
C ALA A 84 -7.06 2.89 -6.46
N LEU A 85 -7.58 3.97 -7.06
CA LEU A 85 -7.59 5.32 -6.49
C LEU A 85 -8.17 5.40 -5.05
N PRO A 86 -9.35 4.82 -4.77
CA PRO A 86 -9.90 4.82 -3.41
C PRO A 86 -9.01 4.07 -2.41
N VAL A 87 -8.33 3.00 -2.85
CA VAL A 87 -7.38 2.25 -2.00
C VAL A 87 -6.17 3.10 -1.67
N VAL A 88 -5.65 3.89 -2.62
CA VAL A 88 -4.54 4.84 -2.39
C VAL A 88 -4.94 5.92 -1.38
N PHE A 89 -6.14 6.50 -1.52
CA PHE A 89 -6.63 7.47 -0.53
C PHE A 89 -6.80 6.84 0.85
N GLY A 90 -7.32 5.61 0.90
CA GLY A 90 -7.38 4.79 2.10
C GLY A 90 -6.01 4.61 2.74
N ALA A 91 -5.02 4.20 1.96
CA ALA A 91 -3.65 3.99 2.42
C ALA A 91 -3.07 5.24 3.11
N ASN A 92 -3.28 6.42 2.53
CA ASN A 92 -2.85 7.67 3.12
C ASN A 92 -3.54 7.97 4.47
N ILE A 93 -4.82 7.63 4.61
CA ILE A 93 -5.53 7.71 5.90
C ILE A 93 -4.94 6.68 6.88
N GLY A 94 -4.67 5.46 6.44
CA GLY A 94 -4.08 4.39 7.24
C GLY A 94 -2.77 4.78 7.93
N THR A 95 -1.88 5.50 7.24
CA THR A 95 -0.62 6.00 7.82
C THR A 95 -0.84 6.93 9.02
N THR A 96 -1.99 7.60 9.11
CA THR A 96 -2.31 8.48 10.24
C THR A 96 -2.76 7.73 11.49
N VAL A 97 -3.15 6.46 11.38
CA VAL A 97 -3.71 5.67 12.49
C VAL A 97 -2.73 5.56 13.65
N THR A 98 -1.43 5.34 13.38
CA THR A 98 -0.40 5.29 14.44
C THR A 98 -0.31 6.61 15.20
N ALA A 99 -0.36 7.74 14.50
CA ALA A 99 -0.34 9.06 15.13
C ALA A 99 -1.61 9.31 15.96
N GLN A 100 -2.78 8.87 15.47
CA GLN A 100 -4.03 8.94 16.21
C GLN A 100 -4.00 8.07 17.47
N LEU A 101 -3.48 6.84 17.38
CA LEU A 101 -3.29 5.96 18.54
C LEU A 101 -2.41 6.62 19.61
N MET A 102 -1.31 7.27 19.21
CA MET A 102 -0.47 8.01 20.16
C MET A 102 -1.14 9.27 20.72
N ALA A 103 -1.98 9.95 19.93
CA ALA A 103 -2.69 11.16 20.35
C ALA A 103 -3.84 10.84 21.32
N PHE A 104 -4.48 9.67 21.19
CA PHE A 104 -5.34 9.15 22.23
C PHE A 104 -4.46 8.87 23.45
N LYS A 105 -4.78 9.49 24.59
CA LYS A 105 -4.14 9.23 25.89
C LYS A 105 -4.48 7.81 26.34
N LEU A 106 -3.88 6.83 25.67
CA LEU A 106 -3.96 5.41 26.03
C LEU A 106 -3.47 5.17 27.45
N THR A 107 -2.71 6.10 28.03
CA THR A 107 -2.33 6.11 29.45
C THR A 107 -3.53 6.15 30.40
N ASP A 108 -4.60 6.87 30.06
CA ASP A 108 -5.83 6.91 30.88
C ASP A 108 -6.63 5.60 30.76
N LEU A 109 -6.52 4.92 29.61
CA LEU A 109 -7.16 3.63 29.33
C LEU A 109 -6.31 2.42 29.78
N ALA A 110 -4.99 2.62 29.97
CA ALA A 110 -4.05 1.59 30.40
C ALA A 110 -4.40 1.03 31.79
N LEU A 111 -5.01 1.85 32.66
CA LEU A 111 -5.51 1.42 33.96
C LEU A 111 -6.58 0.31 33.87
N VAL A 112 -7.35 0.26 32.77
CA VAL A 112 -8.38 -0.77 32.54
C VAL A 112 -7.79 -2.07 31.97
N PHE A 113 -6.60 -2.03 31.38
CA PHE A 113 -5.92 -3.22 30.84
C PHE A 113 -4.87 -3.81 31.78
N VAL A 114 -4.43 -3.05 32.79
CA VAL A 114 -3.45 -3.47 33.80
C VAL A 114 -4.11 -4.04 35.06
N PHE A 115 -5.40 -3.75 35.30
CA PHE A 115 -6.26 -4.42 36.29
C PHE A 115 -7.20 -5.41 35.60
#